data_AF-A0A966NIX5-F1
#
_entry.id   AF-A0A966NIX5-F1
#
_cell.length_a   1.000
_cell.length_b   1.000
_cell.length_c   1.000
_cell.angle_alpha   90.00
_cell.angle_beta   90.00
_cell.angle_gamma   90.00
#
_symmetry.space_group_name_H-M   'P 1'
#
loop_
_entity.id
_entity.type
_entity.pdbx_description
1 polymer ?
#
loop_
_entity_poly.entity_id
_entity_poly.type
_entity_poly.pdbx_seq_one_letter_code
_entity_poly.pdbx_strand_id
1 'polypeptide(L)'
;DEYDLKILFSAMKDLEIIPSDGKKVLFRNSFELSGKNNELESFFTAVSSNNKVKGFGLQWPIEEDYIAKRLLVKMRLEFENIPGALRERRDANEDQNLNKYLGFELRRPTYSRSGLFIDEEAKIITQSSGLSNCPNITVNGIHKYKIVAENRGLDLALLAPQQVLKPLSFIEYTTTVPKIGEQVVLSSFPYQGKLNRSTLTEGTIRELEDLRGDKRKFRISIPVNPGDSGGGLFDLSGNFIGLHLAEPSTINLDAQIVLKAREITKFLGEVGLSELKRSYRAEPLDLRQIDSMANRVTALISCWEQY
;
A
#
# COMPACT_ATOMS: atom_id res chain seq x y z
N ASP A 1 7.68 10.04 -16.87
CA ASP A 1 7.25 11.36 -17.40
C ASP A 1 7.24 12.41 -16.27
N GLU A 2 6.57 13.57 -16.42
CA GLU A 2 6.46 14.58 -15.34
C GLU A 2 5.71 14.06 -14.10
N TYR A 3 4.79 13.11 -14.27
CA TYR A 3 4.06 12.49 -13.16
C TYR A 3 4.98 11.57 -12.36
N ASP A 4 5.73 10.70 -13.04
CA ASP A 4 6.73 9.83 -12.41
C ASP A 4 7.81 10.62 -11.69
N LEU A 5 8.21 11.77 -12.25
CA LEU A 5 9.20 12.66 -11.63
C LEU A 5 8.72 13.20 -10.26
N LYS A 6 7.43 13.56 -10.17
CA LYS A 6 6.82 14.04 -8.91
C LYS A 6 6.73 12.91 -7.88
N ILE A 7 6.41 11.69 -8.31
CA ILE A 7 6.43 10.50 -7.45
C ILE A 7 7.84 10.28 -6.91
N LEU A 8 8.84 10.30 -7.78
CA LEU A 8 10.24 10.10 -7.39
C LEU A 8 10.71 11.17 -6.39
N PHE A 9 10.43 12.45 -6.65
CA PHE A 9 10.73 13.53 -5.72
C PHE A 9 10.07 13.30 -4.35
N SER A 10 8.79 12.93 -4.34
CA SER A 10 8.05 12.67 -3.11
C SER A 10 8.61 11.50 -2.32
N ALA A 11 9.11 10.46 -3.00
CA ALA A 11 9.73 9.31 -2.37
C ALA A 11 11.14 9.61 -1.85
N MET A 12 11.91 10.44 -2.57
CA MET A 12 13.32 10.70 -2.24
C MET A 12 13.50 11.75 -1.14
N LYS A 13 12.63 12.77 -1.06
CA LYS A 13 12.84 13.95 -0.20
C LYS A 13 12.94 13.64 1.31
N ASP A 14 12.56 12.43 1.73
CA ASP A 14 12.53 11.98 3.12
C ASP A 14 13.48 10.78 3.37
N LEU A 15 14.38 10.46 2.43
CA LEU A 15 15.40 9.42 2.60
C LEU A 15 16.54 9.90 3.51
N GLU A 16 17.10 9.01 4.33
CA GLU A 16 18.24 9.29 5.23
C GLU A 16 19.48 9.79 4.49
N ILE A 17 19.70 9.30 3.26
CA ILE A 17 20.82 9.75 2.39
C ILE A 17 20.68 11.22 1.95
N ILE A 18 19.52 11.84 2.20
CA ILE A 18 19.27 13.27 2.00
C ILE A 18 18.99 13.87 3.38
N PRO A 19 20.03 14.34 4.10
CA PRO A 19 19.84 14.97 5.39
C PRO A 19 18.78 16.07 5.37
N SER A 20 18.10 16.24 6.51
CA SER A 20 16.97 17.16 6.65
C SER A 20 17.34 18.62 6.39
N ASP A 21 18.59 19.00 6.65
CA ASP A 21 19.13 20.33 6.39
C ASP A 21 19.63 20.43 4.94
N GLY A 22 18.81 21.02 4.07
CA GLY A 22 19.20 21.25 2.68
C GLY A 22 18.04 21.60 1.75
N LYS A 23 18.38 21.80 0.47
CA LYS A 23 17.50 22.39 -0.53
C LYS A 23 16.62 21.29 -1.15
N LYS A 24 15.31 21.42 -1.02
CA LYS A 24 14.33 20.50 -1.63
C LYS A 24 13.46 21.26 -2.62
N VAL A 25 13.85 21.26 -3.89
CA VAL A 25 13.17 22.05 -4.93
C VAL A 25 12.66 21.16 -6.03
N LEU A 26 11.36 21.29 -6.29
CA LEU A 26 10.67 20.67 -7.42
C LEU A 26 10.30 21.76 -8.43
N PHE A 27 10.81 21.63 -9.65
CA PHE A 27 10.43 22.43 -10.81
C PHE A 27 9.40 21.67 -11.66
N ARG A 28 8.97 22.29 -12.77
CA ARG A 28 7.99 21.67 -13.68
C ARG A 28 8.45 20.31 -14.21
N ASN A 29 9.70 20.22 -14.67
CA ASN A 29 10.26 19.04 -15.32
C ASN A 29 11.57 18.56 -14.68
N SER A 30 11.96 19.09 -13.53
CA SER A 30 13.17 18.66 -12.82
C SER A 30 13.04 18.81 -11.31
N PHE A 31 13.93 18.20 -10.54
CA PHE A 31 14.10 18.50 -9.13
C PHE A 31 15.58 18.53 -8.73
N GLU A 32 15.85 19.22 -7.62
CA GLU A 32 17.11 19.17 -6.89
C GLU A 32 16.81 18.87 -5.42
N LEU A 33 17.53 17.90 -4.86
CA LEU A 33 17.55 17.56 -3.45
C LEU A 33 18.99 17.66 -2.98
N SER A 34 19.25 18.44 -1.93
CA SER A 34 20.54 18.43 -1.25
C SER A 34 20.31 18.30 0.24
N GLY A 35 21.32 17.78 0.95
CA GLY A 35 21.27 17.66 2.40
C GLY A 35 22.67 17.55 2.99
N LYS A 36 22.89 18.14 4.17
CA LYS A 36 24.12 18.04 4.94
C LYS A 36 23.82 17.73 6.41
N ASN A 37 24.63 16.89 7.05
CA ASN A 37 24.64 16.75 8.51
C ASN A 37 26.08 16.88 9.04
N ASN A 38 26.42 16.25 10.17
CA ASN A 38 27.77 16.29 10.75
C ASN A 38 28.73 15.23 10.19
N GLU A 39 28.24 14.29 9.37
CA GLU A 39 29.01 13.16 8.85
C GLU A 39 29.07 13.16 7.32
N LEU A 40 27.98 13.56 6.64
CA LEU A 40 27.82 13.46 5.19
C LEU A 40 27.12 14.66 4.57
N GLU A 41 27.43 14.90 3.30
CA GLU A 41 26.74 15.82 2.41
C GLU A 41 26.26 15.05 1.17
N SER A 42 25.15 15.50 0.59
CA SER A 42 24.50 14.80 -0.52
C SER A 42 23.85 15.77 -1.50
N PHE A 43 23.78 15.34 -2.75
CA PHE A 43 23.12 16.05 -3.84
C PHE A 43 22.49 15.05 -4.81
N PHE A 44 21.23 15.27 -5.17
CA PHE A 44 20.50 14.51 -6.16
C PHE A 44 19.76 15.45 -7.11
N THR A 45 19.76 15.11 -8.38
CA THR A 45 18.96 15.82 -9.37
C THR A 45 18.35 14.84 -10.37
N ALA A 46 17.16 15.16 -10.83
CA ALA A 46 16.54 14.46 -11.94
C ALA A 46 15.76 15.41 -12.84
N VAL A 47 15.68 15.06 -14.12
CA VAL A 47 14.93 15.74 -15.18
C VAL A 47 14.03 14.75 -15.90
N SER A 48 12.82 15.18 -16.25
CA SER A 48 11.93 14.47 -17.17
C SER A 48 12.26 14.90 -18.59
N SER A 49 12.66 13.95 -19.43
CA SER A 49 12.93 14.15 -20.86
C SER A 49 12.48 12.94 -21.66
N ASN A 50 11.79 13.14 -22.78
CA ASN A 50 11.28 12.07 -23.65
C ASN A 50 10.46 10.99 -22.90
N ASN A 51 9.55 11.42 -22.02
CA ASN A 51 8.77 10.56 -21.10
C ASN A 51 9.58 9.68 -20.14
N LYS A 52 10.90 9.90 -20.01
CA LYS A 52 11.76 9.19 -19.07
C LYS A 52 12.29 10.14 -18.01
N VAL A 53 12.46 9.62 -16.79
CA VAL A 53 13.15 10.33 -15.71
C VAL A 53 14.62 9.96 -15.75
N LYS A 54 15.49 10.96 -15.80
CA LYS A 54 16.94 10.82 -15.87
C LYS A 54 17.58 11.67 -14.79
N GLY A 55 18.58 11.16 -14.11
CA GLY A 55 19.20 11.89 -13.03
C GLY A 55 20.42 11.18 -12.48
N PHE A 56 21.03 11.81 -11.50
CA PHE A 56 22.12 11.24 -10.74
C PHE A 56 22.06 11.74 -9.29
N GLY A 57 22.75 10.99 -8.43
CA GLY A 57 22.96 11.32 -7.03
C GLY A 57 24.42 11.17 -6.66
N LEU A 58 24.88 11.99 -5.74
CA LEU A 58 26.19 11.86 -5.10
C LEU A 58 26.01 12.05 -3.60
N GLN A 59 26.67 11.21 -2.83
CA GLN A 59 26.77 11.31 -1.37
C GLN A 59 28.24 11.16 -1.01
N TRP A 60 28.73 11.97 -0.07
CA TRP A 60 30.12 11.96 0.34
C TRP A 60 30.27 12.30 1.83
N PRO A 61 31.31 11.78 2.50
CA PRO A 61 31.72 12.23 3.83
C PRO A 61 32.13 13.70 3.80
N ILE A 62 31.91 14.45 4.89
CA ILE A 62 32.23 15.89 4.94
C ILE A 62 33.73 16.16 4.74
N GLU A 63 34.58 15.20 5.10
CA GLU A 63 36.03 15.28 4.91
C GLU A 63 36.43 15.32 3.41
N GLU A 64 35.58 14.80 2.53
CA GLU A 64 35.81 14.73 1.09
C GLU A 64 35.12 15.87 0.30
N ASP A 65 34.56 16.86 1.00
CA ASP A 65 33.70 17.90 0.41
C ASP A 65 34.33 18.63 -0.78
N TYR A 66 35.63 18.93 -0.69
CA TYR A 66 36.37 19.58 -1.78
C TYR A 66 36.39 18.73 -3.06
N ILE A 67 36.62 17.42 -2.93
CA ILE A 67 36.71 16.49 -4.05
C ILE A 67 35.32 16.26 -4.63
N ALA A 68 34.34 16.02 -3.78
CA ALA A 68 32.97 15.72 -4.19
C ALA A 68 32.31 16.92 -4.89
N LYS A 69 32.53 18.16 -4.42
CA LYS A 69 32.02 19.36 -5.11
C LYS A 69 32.64 19.54 -6.50
N ARG A 70 33.93 19.23 -6.66
CA ARG A 70 34.58 19.26 -7.98
C ARG A 70 34.00 18.19 -8.92
N LEU A 71 33.77 16.99 -8.41
CA LEU A 71 33.12 15.92 -9.16
C LEU A 71 31.69 16.31 -9.53
N LEU A 72 30.92 16.87 -8.60
CA LEU A 72 29.55 17.31 -8.81
C LEU A 72 29.45 18.35 -9.92
N VAL A 73 30.34 19.34 -9.95
CA VAL A 73 30.39 20.33 -11.05
C VAL A 73 30.63 19.63 -12.39
N LYS A 74 31.58 18.70 -12.45
CA LYS A 74 31.88 17.95 -13.67
C LYS A 74 30.68 17.10 -14.12
N MET A 75 30.07 16.37 -13.20
CA MET A 75 28.87 15.57 -13.46
C MET A 75 27.73 16.44 -13.99
N ARG A 76 27.49 17.63 -13.42
CA ARG A 76 26.44 18.55 -13.91
C ARG A 76 26.70 19.06 -15.33
N LEU A 77 27.95 19.35 -15.67
CA LEU A 77 28.33 19.89 -16.98
C LEU A 77 28.33 18.80 -18.07
N GLU A 78 28.70 17.58 -17.72
CA GLU A 78 28.89 16.46 -18.67
C GLU A 78 27.73 15.45 -18.62
N PHE A 79 26.63 15.75 -17.91
CA PHE A 79 25.51 14.83 -17.80
C PHE A 79 24.77 14.68 -19.14
N GLU A 80 24.97 13.54 -19.80
CA GLU A 80 24.28 13.19 -21.03
C GLU A 80 23.24 12.08 -20.82
N ASN A 81 22.06 12.29 -21.40
CA ASN A 81 20.98 11.32 -21.36
C ASN A 81 21.18 10.24 -22.42
N ILE A 82 21.46 9.01 -21.99
CA ILE A 82 21.43 7.85 -22.89
C ILE A 82 19.99 7.35 -23.15
N PRO A 83 19.69 6.75 -24.31
CA PRO A 83 18.39 6.15 -24.60
C PRO A 83 17.97 5.09 -23.56
N GLY A 84 16.66 4.96 -23.35
CA GLY A 84 16.07 3.96 -22.44
C GLY A 84 15.87 4.46 -21.00
N ALA A 85 15.45 3.58 -20.11
CA ALA A 85 15.37 3.81 -18.67
C ALA A 85 15.51 2.46 -17.95
N LEU A 86 15.68 2.49 -16.63
CA LEU A 86 15.58 1.28 -15.82
C LEU A 86 14.26 0.58 -16.15
N ARG A 87 14.32 -0.73 -16.41
CA ARG A 87 13.16 -1.54 -16.82
C ARG A 87 12.13 -1.58 -15.68
N GLU A 88 10.85 -1.58 -16.03
CA GLU A 88 9.78 -1.84 -15.06
C GLU A 88 9.94 -3.23 -14.46
N ARG A 89 9.84 -3.29 -13.12
CA ARG A 89 9.93 -4.51 -12.31
C ARG A 89 8.99 -5.58 -12.85
N ARG A 90 9.50 -6.81 -12.94
CA ARG A 90 8.65 -7.99 -13.15
C ARG A 90 8.73 -9.00 -12.00
N ASP A 91 9.84 -9.05 -11.27
CA ASP A 91 10.12 -10.12 -10.30
C ASP A 91 10.75 -9.66 -8.98
N ALA A 92 10.45 -10.40 -7.91
CA ALA A 92 10.89 -10.13 -6.53
C ALA A 92 12.40 -10.35 -6.27
N ASN A 93 13.10 -11.08 -7.16
CA ASN A 93 14.53 -11.38 -7.00
C ASN A 93 15.44 -10.26 -7.54
N GLU A 94 14.90 -9.27 -8.26
CA GLU A 94 15.67 -8.12 -8.76
C GLU A 94 16.11 -7.17 -7.61
N ASP A 95 15.46 -7.25 -6.44
CA ASP A 95 15.67 -6.33 -5.32
C ASP A 95 17.02 -6.49 -4.60
N GLN A 96 17.54 -7.72 -4.48
CA GLN A 96 18.85 -7.94 -3.85
C GLN A 96 20.00 -7.40 -4.71
N ASN A 97 19.86 -7.53 -6.03
CA ASN A 97 20.84 -6.98 -6.97
C ASN A 97 20.77 -5.45 -6.99
N LEU A 98 19.59 -4.86 -6.87
CA LEU A 98 19.41 -3.41 -6.94
C LEU A 98 20.06 -2.67 -5.76
N ASN A 99 19.94 -3.15 -4.51
CA ASN A 99 20.65 -2.54 -3.37
C ASN A 99 22.17 -2.54 -3.59
N LYS A 100 22.70 -3.61 -4.18
CA LYS A 100 24.12 -3.72 -4.53
C LYS A 100 24.54 -2.73 -5.63
N TYR A 101 23.63 -2.39 -6.56
CA TYR A 101 23.88 -1.38 -7.60
C TYR A 101 23.68 0.06 -7.12
N LEU A 102 22.76 0.29 -6.19
CA LEU A 102 22.40 1.62 -5.69
C LEU A 102 23.38 2.14 -4.63
N GLY A 103 24.13 1.26 -3.95
CA GLY A 103 25.06 1.66 -2.90
C GLY A 103 24.39 2.12 -1.60
N PHE A 104 23.07 1.94 -1.48
CA PHE A 104 22.29 2.18 -0.26
C PHE A 104 21.19 1.12 -0.12
N GLU A 105 20.75 0.89 1.11
CA GLU A 105 19.62 -0.01 1.38
C GLU A 105 18.30 0.72 1.20
N LEU A 106 17.47 0.22 0.27
CA LEU A 106 16.08 0.68 0.16
C LEU A 106 15.32 0.33 1.44
N ARG A 107 14.83 1.35 2.15
CA ARG A 107 14.00 1.18 3.34
C ARG A 107 12.80 0.31 3.01
N ARG A 108 12.55 -0.71 3.84
CA ARG A 108 11.40 -1.59 3.74
C ARG A 108 10.49 -1.42 4.95
N PRO A 109 9.18 -1.58 4.77
CA PRO A 109 8.29 -1.68 5.91
C PRO A 109 8.60 -2.95 6.70
N THR A 110 8.42 -2.89 8.03
CA THR A 110 8.53 -4.04 8.94
C THR A 110 7.57 -5.15 8.51
N TYR A 111 6.37 -4.75 8.11
CA TYR A 111 5.40 -5.62 7.45
C TYR A 111 4.44 -4.75 6.61
N SER A 112 3.84 -5.35 5.60
CA SER A 112 2.69 -4.78 4.90
C SER A 112 1.50 -5.71 4.91
N ARG A 113 0.32 -5.12 4.78
CA ARG A 113 -0.97 -5.79 4.74
C ARG A 113 -1.94 -5.06 3.81
N SER A 114 -3.16 -5.56 3.74
CA SER A 114 -4.22 -5.00 2.93
C SER A 114 -5.20 -4.18 3.76
N GLY A 115 -5.92 -3.30 3.10
CA GLY A 115 -7.07 -2.58 3.65
C GLY A 115 -7.98 -2.13 2.51
N LEU A 116 -9.15 -1.59 2.85
CA LEU A 116 -10.12 -1.11 1.86
C LEU A 116 -10.56 0.31 2.14
N PHE A 117 -10.62 1.13 1.09
CA PHE A 117 -11.22 2.47 1.16
C PHE A 117 -12.73 2.38 1.36
N ILE A 118 -13.26 3.16 2.30
CA ILE A 118 -14.69 3.11 2.69
C ILE A 118 -15.48 4.37 2.34
N ASP A 119 -14.82 5.49 2.06
CA ASP A 119 -15.47 6.77 1.78
C ASP A 119 -14.64 7.68 0.85
N GLU A 120 -15.24 8.81 0.46
CA GLU A 120 -14.63 9.86 -0.38
C GLU A 120 -13.45 10.57 0.30
N GLU A 121 -13.33 10.47 1.63
CA GLU A 121 -12.27 11.06 2.44
C GLU A 121 -11.07 10.11 2.61
N ALA A 122 -11.07 9.01 1.86
CA ALA A 122 -10.03 7.99 1.85
C ALA A 122 -9.80 7.33 3.21
N LYS A 123 -10.83 7.23 4.07
CA LYS A 123 -10.77 6.38 5.27
C LYS A 123 -10.67 4.92 4.85
N ILE A 124 -9.99 4.13 5.68
CA ILE A 124 -9.67 2.72 5.38
C ILE A 124 -10.06 1.83 6.54
N ILE A 125 -10.64 0.67 6.24
CA ILE A 125 -10.77 -0.44 7.18
C ILE A 125 -9.68 -1.48 6.94
N THR A 126 -9.17 -2.07 8.03
CA THR A 126 -8.20 -3.17 7.99
C THR A 126 -8.29 -4.00 9.27
N GLN A 127 -7.52 -5.08 9.35
CA GLN A 127 -7.39 -5.89 10.56
C GLN A 127 -6.59 -5.12 11.63
N SER A 128 -7.08 -5.11 12.88
CA SER A 128 -6.47 -4.35 13.99
C SER A 128 -5.20 -5.01 14.57
N SER A 129 -5.14 -6.33 14.58
CA SER A 129 -4.07 -7.08 15.23
C SER A 129 -2.71 -6.78 14.60
N GLY A 130 -1.74 -6.43 15.44
CA GLY A 130 -0.41 -5.98 15.02
C GLY A 130 -0.33 -4.51 14.61
N LEU A 131 -1.45 -3.82 14.37
CA LEU A 131 -1.44 -2.41 13.96
C LEU A 131 -1.14 -1.46 15.13
N SER A 132 -1.62 -1.75 16.34
CA SER A 132 -1.43 -0.87 17.51
C SER A 132 0.03 -0.69 17.92
N ASN A 133 0.92 -1.61 17.52
CA ASN A 133 2.37 -1.53 17.76
C ASN A 133 3.13 -0.85 16.62
N CYS A 134 2.40 -0.35 15.61
CA CYS A 134 3.00 0.27 14.45
C CYS A 134 3.24 1.77 14.67
N PRO A 135 4.49 2.24 14.74
CA PRO A 135 4.76 3.63 15.06
C PRO A 135 4.49 4.57 13.87
N ASN A 136 4.70 4.09 12.64
CA ASN A 136 4.43 4.85 11.43
C ASN A 136 3.63 3.99 10.44
N ILE A 137 2.44 4.45 10.06
CA ILE A 137 1.59 3.79 9.07
C ILE A 137 1.58 4.62 7.80
N THR A 138 1.91 3.99 6.67
CA THR A 138 1.66 4.56 5.35
C THR A 138 0.72 3.70 4.52
N VAL A 139 0.04 4.33 3.59
CA VAL A 139 -0.85 3.71 2.60
C VAL A 139 -0.31 3.99 1.21
N ASN A 140 -0.28 2.95 0.38
CA ASN A 140 0.27 2.96 -0.98
C ASN A 140 1.71 3.50 -1.00
N GLY A 141 2.46 3.21 0.06
CA GLY A 141 3.87 3.60 0.26
C GLY A 141 4.08 5.04 0.73
N ILE A 142 3.23 5.99 0.33
CA ILE A 142 3.54 7.42 0.43
C ILE A 142 2.63 8.22 1.36
N HIS A 143 1.39 7.77 1.60
CA HIS A 143 0.41 8.55 2.33
C HIS A 143 0.41 8.19 3.81
N LYS A 144 0.65 9.15 4.70
CA LYS A 144 0.61 8.89 6.15
C LYS A 144 -0.83 8.75 6.64
N TYR A 145 -1.05 7.73 7.47
CA TYR A 145 -2.35 7.44 8.08
C TYR A 145 -2.20 7.31 9.59
N LYS A 146 -3.30 7.52 10.30
CA LYS A 146 -3.42 7.28 11.74
C LYS A 146 -4.60 6.35 12.03
N ILE A 147 -4.49 5.61 13.12
CA ILE A 147 -5.60 4.86 13.68
C ILE A 147 -6.60 5.85 14.30
N VAL A 148 -7.85 5.79 13.88
CA VAL A 148 -8.94 6.65 14.40
C VAL A 148 -9.81 5.89 15.39
N ALA A 149 -10.05 4.61 15.13
CA ALA A 149 -10.80 3.74 16.01
C ALA A 149 -10.37 2.28 15.83
N GLU A 150 -10.49 1.49 16.89
CA GLU A 150 -10.25 0.04 16.86
C GLU A 150 -11.35 -0.68 17.64
N ASN A 151 -11.79 -1.81 17.12
CA ASN A 151 -12.61 -2.78 17.83
C ASN A 151 -11.84 -4.10 17.91
N ARG A 152 -11.12 -4.30 19.03
CA ARG A 152 -10.32 -5.51 19.27
C ARG A 152 -11.17 -6.79 19.32
N GLY A 153 -12.44 -6.69 19.69
CA GLY A 153 -13.36 -7.84 19.72
C GLY A 153 -13.77 -8.35 18.33
N LEU A 154 -13.72 -7.48 17.33
CA LEU A 154 -13.96 -7.80 15.91
C LEU A 154 -12.65 -7.91 15.11
N ASP A 155 -11.51 -7.63 15.74
CA ASP A 155 -10.21 -7.47 15.10
C ASP A 155 -10.20 -6.45 13.94
N LEU A 156 -10.90 -5.34 14.12
CA LEU A 156 -11.17 -4.33 13.09
C LEU A 156 -10.58 -2.97 13.48
N ALA A 157 -9.88 -2.32 12.56
CA ALA A 157 -9.35 -0.97 12.73
C ALA A 157 -9.85 -0.04 11.61
N LEU A 158 -10.07 1.22 11.98
CA LEU A 158 -10.35 2.33 11.09
C LEU A 158 -9.15 3.27 11.04
N LEU A 159 -8.65 3.53 9.84
CA LEU A 159 -7.58 4.46 9.56
C LEU A 159 -8.11 5.69 8.82
N ALA A 160 -7.52 6.85 9.10
CA ALA A 160 -7.76 8.07 8.33
C ALA A 160 -6.44 8.69 7.87
N PRO A 161 -6.44 9.33 6.69
CA PRO A 161 -5.25 10.00 6.20
C PRO A 161 -4.93 11.21 7.07
N GLN A 162 -3.64 11.52 7.21
CA GLN A 162 -3.18 12.74 7.89
C GLN A 162 -3.24 13.99 6.99
N GLN A 163 -3.63 13.82 5.74
CA GLN A 163 -3.79 14.89 4.74
C GLN A 163 -5.10 14.67 3.96
N VAL A 164 -5.61 15.71 3.31
CA VAL A 164 -6.80 15.57 2.46
C VAL A 164 -6.45 14.70 1.24
N LEU A 165 -7.15 13.59 1.09
CA LEU A 165 -7.00 12.64 -0.01
C LEU A 165 -8.36 12.30 -0.60
N LYS A 166 -8.36 11.83 -1.84
CA LYS A 166 -9.51 11.22 -2.50
C LYS A 166 -9.08 9.88 -3.08
N PRO A 167 -9.77 8.78 -2.76
CA PRO A 167 -9.44 7.49 -3.36
C PRO A 167 -9.98 7.43 -4.80
N LEU A 168 -9.49 6.48 -5.59
CA LEU A 168 -10.04 6.24 -6.93
C LEU A 168 -11.48 5.72 -6.87
N SER A 169 -11.78 4.95 -5.83
CA SER A 169 -13.10 4.43 -5.51
C SER A 169 -13.10 3.94 -4.05
N PHE A 170 -14.27 3.60 -3.53
CA PHE A 170 -14.44 2.99 -2.21
C PHE A 170 -15.45 1.85 -2.29
N ILE A 171 -15.42 0.95 -1.31
CA ILE A 171 -16.24 -0.25 -1.32
C ILE A 171 -17.73 0.07 -1.26
N GLU A 172 -18.51 -0.73 -1.97
CA GLU A 172 -19.95 -0.78 -1.81
C GLU A 172 -20.35 -2.18 -1.36
N TYR A 173 -21.11 -2.26 -0.27
CA TYR A 173 -21.45 -3.53 0.37
C TYR A 173 -22.85 -4.01 -0.02
N THR A 174 -23.06 -5.33 0.04
CA THR A 174 -24.39 -5.94 -0.08
C THR A 174 -24.87 -6.49 1.26
N THR A 175 -26.19 -6.47 1.47
CA THR A 175 -26.84 -7.18 2.58
C THR A 175 -27.22 -8.61 2.24
N THR A 176 -27.07 -9.02 0.98
CA THR A 176 -27.33 -10.39 0.55
C THR A 176 -26.33 -11.32 1.23
N VAL A 177 -26.85 -12.33 1.93
CA VAL A 177 -26.02 -13.35 2.57
C VAL A 177 -25.60 -14.36 1.51
N PRO A 178 -24.30 -14.60 1.30
CA PRO A 178 -23.86 -15.59 0.32
C PRO A 178 -24.21 -17.01 0.79
N LYS A 179 -24.36 -17.93 -0.16
CA LYS A 179 -24.64 -19.35 0.11
C LYS A 179 -23.36 -20.13 0.34
N ILE A 180 -23.46 -21.21 1.11
CA ILE A 180 -22.36 -22.19 1.21
C ILE A 180 -22.09 -22.78 -0.17
N GLY A 181 -20.82 -22.85 -0.55
CA GLY A 181 -20.37 -23.28 -1.88
C GLY A 181 -20.34 -22.17 -2.93
N GLU A 182 -20.83 -20.97 -2.62
CA GLU A 182 -20.77 -19.83 -3.53
C GLU A 182 -19.32 -19.38 -3.76
N GLN A 183 -19.00 -19.05 -5.02
CA GLN A 183 -17.71 -18.51 -5.40
C GLN A 183 -17.56 -17.08 -4.93
N VAL A 184 -16.36 -16.76 -4.48
CA VAL A 184 -16.00 -15.43 -3.96
C VAL A 184 -14.59 -15.09 -4.42
N VAL A 185 -14.26 -13.81 -4.39
CA VAL A 185 -12.91 -13.33 -4.73
C VAL A 185 -12.37 -12.43 -3.64
N LEU A 186 -11.10 -12.63 -3.29
CA LEU A 186 -10.34 -11.80 -2.36
C LEU A 186 -9.45 -10.86 -3.15
N SER A 187 -9.51 -9.57 -2.82
CA SER A 187 -8.61 -8.55 -3.34
C SER A 187 -7.69 -8.06 -2.23
N SER A 188 -6.38 -8.21 -2.45
CA SER A 188 -5.37 -8.00 -1.41
C SER A 188 -3.96 -7.80 -1.98
N PHE A 189 -2.98 -7.52 -1.12
CA PHE A 189 -1.56 -7.40 -1.44
C PHE A 189 -0.75 -8.56 -0.83
N PRO A 190 -0.88 -9.80 -1.34
CA PRO A 190 -0.21 -10.98 -0.78
C PRO A 190 1.31 -10.82 -0.75
N TYR A 191 1.86 -10.14 -1.75
CA TYR A 191 3.30 -9.91 -1.92
C TYR A 191 3.78 -8.58 -1.33
N GLN A 192 3.02 -7.97 -0.42
CA GLN A 192 3.45 -6.80 0.36
C GLN A 192 3.98 -5.64 -0.50
N GLY A 193 3.30 -5.33 -1.61
CA GLY A 193 3.67 -4.22 -2.50
C GLY A 193 4.80 -4.49 -3.50
N LYS A 194 5.28 -5.74 -3.61
CA LYS A 194 6.17 -6.14 -4.72
C LYS A 194 5.51 -6.00 -6.09
N LEU A 195 4.19 -6.12 -6.12
CA LEU A 195 3.36 -5.78 -7.27
C LEU A 195 2.75 -4.39 -7.04
N ASN A 196 2.71 -3.57 -8.09
CA ASN A 196 2.15 -2.21 -8.05
C ASN A 196 0.61 -2.18 -7.98
N ARG A 197 -0.04 -3.34 -7.86
CA ARG A 197 -1.49 -3.51 -7.84
C ARG A 197 -1.87 -4.66 -6.90
N SER A 198 -3.12 -4.66 -6.43
CA SER A 198 -3.65 -5.79 -5.67
C SER A 198 -3.78 -7.02 -6.57
N THR A 199 -3.80 -8.19 -5.94
CA THR A 199 -4.02 -9.49 -6.57
C THR A 199 -5.43 -9.94 -6.25
N LEU A 200 -6.15 -10.40 -7.28
CA LEU A 200 -7.42 -11.07 -7.13
C LEU A 200 -7.17 -12.57 -6.97
N THR A 201 -7.69 -13.16 -5.89
CA THR A 201 -7.59 -14.60 -5.61
C THR A 201 -9.00 -15.18 -5.52
N GLU A 202 -9.27 -16.26 -6.23
CA GLU A 202 -10.57 -16.92 -6.22
C GLU A 202 -10.66 -17.93 -5.06
N GLY A 203 -11.85 -18.03 -4.47
CA GLY A 203 -12.13 -18.95 -3.37
C GLY A 203 -13.62 -19.31 -3.28
N THR A 204 -13.98 -19.99 -2.20
CA THR A 204 -15.37 -20.45 -1.96
C THR A 204 -15.81 -20.24 -0.52
N ILE A 205 -17.08 -19.91 -0.33
CA ILE A 205 -17.71 -19.91 1.00
C ILE A 205 -17.84 -21.34 1.49
N ARG A 206 -17.30 -21.63 2.68
CA ARG A 206 -17.39 -22.94 3.33
C ARG A 206 -18.41 -22.98 4.45
N GLU A 207 -18.52 -21.91 5.22
CA GLU A 207 -19.46 -21.82 6.34
C GLU A 207 -19.84 -20.37 6.64
N LEU A 208 -21.01 -20.17 7.23
CA LEU A 208 -21.52 -18.85 7.62
C LEU A 208 -21.21 -18.45 9.07
N GLU A 209 -20.27 -19.15 9.69
CA GLU A 209 -19.70 -18.92 11.01
C GLU A 209 -18.25 -19.41 11.07
N ASP A 210 -17.49 -19.01 12.10
CA ASP A 210 -16.14 -19.54 12.34
C ASP A 210 -16.16 -20.90 13.07
N LEU A 211 -14.98 -21.50 13.29
CA LEU A 211 -14.85 -22.79 13.98
C LEU A 211 -15.33 -22.78 15.44
N ARG A 212 -15.59 -21.61 16.02
CA ARG A 212 -16.10 -21.40 17.38
C ARG A 212 -17.61 -21.08 17.38
N GLY A 213 -18.27 -21.10 16.22
CA GLY A 213 -19.68 -20.76 16.06
C GLY A 213 -19.97 -19.26 16.03
N ASP A 214 -18.96 -18.41 15.79
CA ASP A 214 -19.18 -16.96 15.69
C ASP A 214 -19.87 -16.59 14.37
N LYS A 215 -21.16 -16.33 14.45
CA LYS A 215 -22.03 -15.95 13.32
C LYS A 215 -21.73 -14.57 12.73
N ARG A 216 -20.81 -13.80 13.33
CA ARG A 216 -20.32 -12.53 12.78
C ARG A 216 -19.31 -12.72 11.65
N LYS A 217 -18.86 -13.96 11.42
CA LYS A 217 -17.79 -14.29 10.46
C LYS A 217 -18.24 -15.31 9.41
N PHE A 218 -17.51 -15.38 8.31
CA PHE A 218 -17.55 -16.49 7.36
C PHE A 218 -16.29 -17.33 7.52
N ARG A 219 -16.40 -18.60 7.14
CA ARG A 219 -15.24 -19.44 6.81
C ARG A 219 -15.19 -19.62 5.29
N ILE A 220 -14.00 -19.41 4.73
CA ILE A 220 -13.75 -19.56 3.30
C ILE A 220 -12.55 -20.47 3.05
N SER A 221 -12.51 -21.05 1.86
CA SER A 221 -11.36 -21.81 1.35
C SER A 221 -10.74 -20.98 0.23
N ILE A 222 -9.59 -20.40 0.54
CA ILE A 222 -8.84 -19.53 -0.35
C ILE A 222 -7.36 -19.57 0.09
N PRO A 223 -6.39 -19.66 -0.84
CA PRO A 223 -4.99 -19.56 -0.48
C PRO A 223 -4.68 -18.10 -0.05
N VAL A 224 -4.04 -17.94 1.10
CA VAL A 224 -3.67 -16.62 1.64
C VAL A 224 -2.21 -16.57 2.08
N ASN A 225 -1.67 -15.37 2.11
CA ASN A 225 -0.35 -14.98 2.57
C ASN A 225 -0.49 -13.94 3.69
N PRO A 226 0.57 -13.67 4.47
CA PRO A 226 0.52 -12.65 5.53
C PRO A 226 0.04 -11.27 5.06
N GLY A 227 0.38 -10.87 3.82
CA GLY A 227 -0.04 -9.59 3.23
C GLY A 227 -1.54 -9.49 2.92
N ASP A 228 -2.27 -10.61 2.94
CA ASP A 228 -3.70 -10.65 2.66
C ASP A 228 -4.57 -10.19 3.84
N SER A 229 -4.00 -10.12 5.04
CA SER A 229 -4.62 -9.55 6.24
C SER A 229 -5.28 -8.20 5.93
N GLY A 230 -6.58 -8.07 6.23
CA GLY A 230 -7.35 -6.86 5.93
C GLY A 230 -7.80 -6.71 4.46
N GLY A 231 -7.63 -7.75 3.64
CA GLY A 231 -8.11 -7.79 2.26
C GLY A 231 -9.62 -7.85 2.14
N GLY A 232 -10.17 -7.43 1.00
CA GLY A 232 -11.61 -7.40 0.77
C GLY A 232 -12.13 -8.63 0.06
N LEU A 233 -13.16 -9.26 0.62
CA LEU A 233 -13.90 -10.34 -0.02
C LEU A 233 -15.10 -9.77 -0.78
N PHE A 234 -15.26 -10.19 -2.02
CA PHE A 234 -16.35 -9.78 -2.92
C PHE A 234 -17.12 -10.99 -3.45
N ASP A 235 -18.42 -10.82 -3.68
CA ASP A 235 -19.24 -11.76 -4.45
C ASP A 235 -18.98 -11.63 -5.96
N LEU A 236 -19.55 -12.53 -6.77
CA LEU A 236 -19.39 -12.49 -8.23
C LEU A 236 -20.11 -11.32 -8.91
N SER A 237 -20.98 -10.59 -8.22
CA SER A 237 -21.57 -9.34 -8.70
C SER A 237 -20.68 -8.13 -8.34
N GLY A 238 -19.55 -8.38 -7.67
CA GLY A 238 -18.55 -7.41 -7.25
C GLY A 238 -18.95 -6.61 -6.00
N ASN A 239 -19.92 -7.08 -5.21
CA ASN A 239 -20.29 -6.42 -3.96
C ASN A 239 -19.34 -6.84 -2.86
N PHE A 240 -18.94 -5.90 -2.01
CA PHE A 240 -18.16 -6.22 -0.82
C PHE A 240 -19.03 -6.98 0.19
N ILE A 241 -18.54 -8.14 0.65
CA ILE A 241 -19.26 -9.02 1.59
C ILE A 241 -18.53 -9.18 2.92
N GLY A 242 -17.22 -8.89 3.00
CA GLY A 242 -16.50 -8.93 4.26
C GLY A 242 -14.99 -8.73 4.17
N LEU A 243 -14.37 -8.53 5.33
CA LEU A 243 -12.94 -8.26 5.48
C LEU A 243 -12.19 -9.52 5.92
N HIS A 244 -11.15 -9.93 5.20
CA HIS A 244 -10.34 -11.08 5.58
C HIS A 244 -9.49 -10.79 6.83
N LEU A 245 -9.59 -11.68 7.81
CA LEU A 245 -8.81 -11.64 9.04
C LEU A 245 -7.79 -12.79 8.99
N ALA A 246 -6.50 -12.45 8.97
CA ALA A 246 -5.45 -13.44 9.06
C ALA A 246 -5.30 -13.88 10.51
N GLU A 247 -5.37 -15.19 10.78
CA GLU A 247 -5.07 -15.73 12.10
C GLU A 247 -3.61 -16.24 12.14
N PRO A 248 -2.83 -15.93 13.19
CA PRO A 248 -1.41 -16.30 13.25
C PRO A 248 -1.14 -17.81 13.28
N SER A 249 -2.16 -18.64 13.55
CA SER A 249 -2.03 -20.07 13.85
C SER A 249 -2.80 -20.99 12.91
N THR A 250 -3.50 -20.49 11.89
CA THR A 250 -4.26 -21.32 10.96
C THR A 250 -3.36 -21.85 9.84
N ILE A 251 -2.70 -22.98 10.10
CA ILE A 251 -1.98 -23.79 9.08
C ILE A 251 -2.99 -24.44 8.08
N ASN A 252 -4.29 -24.33 8.34
CA ASN A 252 -5.32 -24.96 7.52
C ASN A 252 -5.85 -24.00 6.44
N LEU A 253 -5.49 -24.27 5.19
CA LEU A 253 -5.93 -23.53 3.99
C LEU A 253 -7.46 -23.48 3.85
N ASP A 254 -8.20 -24.42 4.44
CA ASP A 254 -9.66 -24.53 4.35
C ASP A 254 -10.45 -23.82 5.47
N ALA A 255 -9.78 -23.00 6.29
CA ALA A 255 -10.40 -22.34 7.42
C ALA A 255 -10.06 -20.85 7.53
N GLN A 256 -9.96 -20.15 6.40
CA GLN A 256 -9.74 -18.71 6.41
C GLN A 256 -10.98 -17.97 6.91
N ILE A 257 -10.76 -16.93 7.71
CA ILE A 257 -11.81 -16.20 8.40
C ILE A 257 -12.06 -14.85 7.73
N VAL A 258 -13.34 -14.48 7.62
CA VAL A 258 -13.77 -13.18 7.08
C VAL A 258 -14.80 -12.56 8.01
N LEU A 259 -14.60 -11.31 8.44
CA LEU A 259 -15.59 -10.54 9.17
C LEU A 259 -16.68 -10.04 8.21
N LYS A 260 -17.96 -10.31 8.52
CA LYS A 260 -19.07 -9.92 7.65
C LYS A 260 -19.20 -8.40 7.53
N ALA A 261 -19.50 -7.91 6.32
CA ALA A 261 -19.69 -6.48 6.05
C ALA A 261 -20.71 -5.81 6.98
N ARG A 262 -21.77 -6.53 7.37
CA ARG A 262 -22.77 -6.03 8.33
C ARG A 262 -22.17 -5.60 9.67
N GLU A 263 -21.18 -6.32 10.19
CA GLU A 263 -20.56 -6.00 11.48
C GLU A 263 -19.62 -4.79 11.34
N ILE A 264 -19.01 -4.61 10.17
CA ILE A 264 -18.23 -3.42 9.82
C ILE A 264 -19.15 -2.19 9.77
N THR A 265 -20.31 -2.29 9.12
CA THR A 265 -21.30 -1.20 9.07
C THR A 265 -21.77 -0.80 10.48
N LYS A 266 -22.03 -1.76 11.37
CA LYS A 266 -22.36 -1.46 12.77
C LYS A 266 -21.24 -0.72 13.50
N PHE A 267 -20.01 -1.21 13.36
CA PHE A 267 -18.84 -0.57 13.95
C PHE A 267 -18.67 0.88 13.47
N LEU A 268 -18.89 1.16 12.18
CA LEU A 268 -18.84 2.53 11.67
C LEU A 268 -19.90 3.44 12.32
N GLY A 269 -21.12 2.92 12.53
CA GLY A 269 -22.17 3.62 13.25
C GLY A 269 -21.81 3.91 14.71
N GLU A 270 -21.17 2.95 15.40
CA GLU A 270 -20.72 3.11 16.80
C GLU A 270 -19.67 4.23 16.95
N VAL A 271 -18.83 4.44 15.95
CA VAL A 271 -17.80 5.50 15.93
C VAL A 271 -18.28 6.82 15.32
N GLY A 272 -19.59 6.95 15.06
CA GLY A 272 -20.21 8.18 14.57
C GLY A 272 -20.00 8.46 13.08
N LEU A 273 -19.63 7.45 12.28
CA LEU A 273 -19.51 7.56 10.84
C LEU A 273 -20.76 7.07 10.12
N SER A 274 -20.93 7.52 8.88
CA SER A 274 -21.97 7.00 7.99
C SER A 274 -21.77 5.52 7.71
N GLU A 275 -22.87 4.81 7.49
CA GLU A 275 -22.82 3.43 7.02
C GLU A 275 -22.06 3.31 5.70
N LEU A 276 -21.50 2.13 5.44
CA LEU A 276 -20.95 1.80 4.13
C LEU A 276 -22.00 2.06 3.04
N LYS A 277 -21.56 2.49 1.85
CA LYS A 277 -22.46 2.69 0.73
C LYS A 277 -23.04 1.33 0.30
N ARG A 278 -24.37 1.22 0.24
CA ARG A 278 -25.05 0.00 -0.22
C ARG A 278 -24.94 -0.14 -1.73
N SER A 279 -24.60 -1.33 -2.20
CA SER A 279 -24.68 -1.71 -3.60
C SER A 279 -25.97 -2.45 -3.91
N TYR A 280 -26.50 -2.27 -5.11
CA TYR A 280 -27.72 -2.93 -5.62
C TYR A 280 -27.42 -3.81 -6.83
N ARG A 281 -26.15 -4.13 -7.08
CA ARG A 281 -25.75 -5.00 -8.19
C ARG A 281 -26.17 -6.43 -7.88
N ALA A 282 -26.95 -7.01 -8.78
CA ALA A 282 -27.39 -8.40 -8.73
C ALA A 282 -26.75 -9.25 -9.84
N GLU A 283 -26.49 -8.65 -11.00
CA GLU A 283 -25.92 -9.36 -12.15
C GLU A 283 -24.46 -9.75 -11.91
N PRO A 284 -24.08 -11.01 -12.17
CA PRO A 284 -22.68 -11.44 -12.13
C PRO A 284 -21.82 -10.66 -13.12
N LEU A 285 -20.60 -10.34 -12.70
CA LEU A 285 -19.58 -9.68 -13.50
C LEU A 285 -18.52 -10.69 -13.95
N ASP A 286 -17.81 -10.38 -15.03
CA ASP A 286 -16.60 -11.13 -15.37
C ASP A 286 -15.47 -10.82 -14.38
N LEU A 287 -14.53 -11.77 -14.21
CA LEU A 287 -13.43 -11.62 -13.24
C LEU A 287 -12.53 -10.40 -13.52
N ARG A 288 -12.40 -9.95 -14.78
CA ARG A 288 -11.59 -8.76 -15.11
C ARG A 288 -12.29 -7.48 -14.67
N GLN A 289 -13.62 -7.44 -14.75
CA GLN A 289 -14.42 -6.33 -14.23
C GLN A 289 -14.30 -6.26 -12.71
N ILE A 290 -14.37 -7.41 -12.02
CA ILE A 290 -14.19 -7.47 -10.57
C ILE A 290 -12.75 -7.05 -10.19
N ASP A 291 -11.73 -7.58 -10.87
CA ASP A 291 -10.32 -7.20 -10.65
C ASP A 291 -10.12 -5.69 -10.82
N SER A 292 -10.62 -5.10 -11.91
CA SER A 292 -10.52 -3.67 -12.18
C SER A 292 -11.15 -2.80 -11.09
N MET A 293 -12.31 -3.21 -10.58
CA MET A 293 -13.02 -2.52 -9.51
C MET A 293 -12.33 -2.73 -8.15
N ALA A 294 -11.98 -3.97 -7.82
CA ALA A 294 -11.38 -4.32 -6.53
C ALA A 294 -10.00 -3.68 -6.35
N ASN A 295 -9.21 -3.57 -7.43
CA ASN A 295 -7.95 -2.84 -7.42
C ASN A 295 -8.10 -1.35 -7.07
N ARG A 296 -9.21 -0.70 -7.45
CA ARG A 296 -9.43 0.73 -7.16
C ARG A 296 -9.80 1.01 -5.71
N VAL A 297 -10.27 0.01 -4.97
CA VAL A 297 -10.72 0.14 -3.58
C VAL A 297 -9.76 -0.50 -2.58
N THR A 298 -8.80 -1.31 -3.04
CA THR A 298 -7.84 -2.02 -2.19
C THR A 298 -6.58 -1.18 -1.97
N ALA A 299 -6.15 -1.09 -0.72
CA ALA A 299 -5.04 -0.27 -0.27
C ALA A 299 -3.91 -1.14 0.31
N LEU A 300 -2.66 -0.79 -0.02
CA LEU A 300 -1.48 -1.38 0.60
C LEU A 300 -1.14 -0.61 1.87
N ILE A 301 -1.30 -1.22 3.04
CA ILE A 301 -0.95 -0.62 4.32
C ILE A 301 0.44 -1.12 4.72
N SER A 302 1.33 -0.20 5.05
CA SER A 302 2.72 -0.50 5.39
C SER A 302 3.06 0.05 6.77
N CYS A 303 3.65 -0.79 7.61
CA CYS A 303 4.16 -0.41 8.91
C CYS A 303 5.66 -0.18 8.85
N TRP A 304 6.14 0.88 9.47
CA TRP A 304 7.56 1.22 9.50
C TRP A 304 8.02 1.39 10.94
N GLU A 305 9.27 1.03 11.23
CA GLU A 305 9.88 1.26 12.55
C GLU A 305 10.02 2.76 12.84
N GLN A 306 10.03 3.07 14.14
CA GLN A 306 10.29 4.41 14.66
C GLN A 306 11.80 4.62 14.74
N TYR A 307 12.25 5.79 14.34
CA TYR A 307 13.62 6.24 14.55
C TYR A 307 13.76 6.93 15.89
#